data_AF-A0A553FST2-F1
#
_entry.id   AF-A0A553FST2-F1
#
_cell.length_a   1.000
_cell.length_b   1.000
_cell.length_c   1.000
_cell.angle_alpha   90.00
_cell.angle_beta   90.00
_cell.angle_gamma   90.00
#
_symmetry.space_group_name_H-M   'P 1'
#
loop_
_entity.id
_entity.type
_entity.pdbx_description
1 polymer ?
#
loop_
_entity_poly.entity_id
_entity_poly.type
_entity_poly.pdbx_seq_one_letter_code
_entity_poly.pdbx_strand_id
1 'polypeptide(L)'
;MATTNNNIEFEQVIERGCGIDIHKQVLVATIRGTGIKEETRSFDGFTEPIEQLRDWLKKNKITHVAMESTGVYWKPVFNILEEEFEILLVNARHI
;
A
#
# COMPACT_ATOMS: atom_id res chain seq x y z
N MET A 1 -27.69 -4.81 -31.09
CA MET A 1 -27.39 -5.40 -29.77
C MET A 1 -26.47 -4.42 -29.07
N ALA A 2 -26.97 -3.71 -28.04
CA ALA A 2 -26.17 -2.76 -27.29
C ALA A 2 -25.46 -3.53 -26.17
N THR A 3 -24.12 -3.58 -26.23
CA THR A 3 -23.25 -4.11 -25.18
C THR A 3 -23.27 -3.10 -24.03
N THR A 4 -23.99 -3.39 -22.96
CA THR A 4 -23.90 -2.63 -21.72
C THR A 4 -22.55 -2.93 -21.07
N ASN A 5 -21.61 -1.98 -21.17
CA ASN A 5 -20.39 -1.98 -20.38
C ASN A 5 -20.78 -1.79 -18.91
N ASN A 6 -20.74 -2.86 -18.14
CA ASN A 6 -21.11 -2.88 -16.74
C ASN A 6 -19.91 -2.43 -15.87
N ASN A 7 -19.43 -1.21 -16.09
CA ASN A 7 -18.38 -0.62 -15.27
C ASN A 7 -19.01 -0.04 -14.00
N ILE A 8 -18.60 -0.57 -12.85
CA ILE A 8 -18.92 0.01 -11.54
C ILE A 8 -17.82 1.03 -11.25
N GLU A 9 -18.16 2.32 -11.28
CA GLU A 9 -17.24 3.40 -10.95
C GLU A 9 -17.37 3.76 -9.46
N PHE A 10 -16.23 3.97 -8.81
CA PHE A 10 -16.15 4.43 -7.44
C PHE A 10 -15.56 5.84 -7.43
N GLU A 11 -16.09 6.69 -6.55
CA GLU A 11 -15.51 8.00 -6.30
C GLU A 11 -14.10 7.85 -5.72
N GLN A 12 -13.13 8.56 -6.30
CA GLN A 12 -11.77 8.57 -5.78
C GLN A 12 -11.70 9.46 -4.54
N VAL A 13 -11.56 8.83 -3.37
CA VAL A 13 -11.46 9.52 -2.08
C VAL A 13 -10.01 9.72 -1.60
N ILE A 14 -9.05 8.99 -2.19
CA ILE A 14 -7.62 9.07 -1.85
C ILE A 14 -6.84 9.56 -3.07
N GLU A 15 -6.17 10.70 -2.96
CA GLU A 15 -5.37 11.26 -4.05
C GLU A 15 -4.03 10.54 -4.26
N ARG A 16 -3.38 10.09 -3.17
CA ARG A 16 -2.06 9.44 -3.18
C ARG A 16 -2.02 8.30 -2.17
N GLY A 17 -1.97 7.07 -2.67
CA GLY A 17 -2.01 5.86 -1.86
C GLY A 17 -0.88 4.89 -2.18
N CYS A 18 -0.65 3.97 -1.26
CA CYS A 18 0.23 2.82 -1.44
C CYS A 18 -0.49 1.52 -1.13
N GLY A 19 -0.30 0.49 -1.95
CA GLY A 19 -0.64 -0.89 -1.63
C GLY A 19 0.63 -1.67 -1.29
N ILE A 20 0.59 -2.48 -0.24
CA ILE A 20 1.70 -3.32 0.20
C ILE A 20 1.24 -4.78 0.33
N ASP A 21 1.88 -5.67 -0.42
CA ASP A 21 1.81 -7.12 -0.21
C ASP A 21 2.95 -7.53 0.73
N ILE A 22 2.59 -8.09 1.88
CA ILE A 22 3.50 -8.41 2.99
C ILE A 22 3.67 -9.93 3.08
N HIS A 23 4.83 -10.39 2.60
CA HIS A 23 5.33 -11.73 2.82
C HIS A 23 6.31 -11.78 4.01
N LYS A 24 6.67 -12.99 4.47
CA LYS A 24 7.54 -13.18 5.65
C LYS A 24 8.87 -12.41 5.59
N GLN A 25 9.48 -12.31 4.41
CA GLN A 25 10.81 -11.75 4.23
C GLN A 25 10.85 -10.54 3.30
N VAL A 26 9.79 -10.32 2.52
CA VAL A 26 9.76 -9.32 1.45
C VAL A 26 8.44 -8.58 1.51
N LEU A 27 8.52 -7.26 1.36
CA LEU A 27 7.42 -6.33 1.21
C LEU A 27 7.44 -5.82 -0.22
N VAL A 28 6.33 -5.92 -0.94
CA VAL A 28 6.18 -5.35 -2.28
C VAL A 28 5.21 -4.18 -2.18
N ALA A 29 5.73 -2.96 -2.37
CA ALA A 29 4.97 -1.73 -2.20
C ALA A 29 4.82 -0.99 -3.54
N THR A 30 3.59 -0.65 -3.91
CA THR A 30 3.27 0.14 -5.09
C THR A 30 2.64 1.46 -4.67
N ILE A 31 3.19 2.59 -5.14
CA ILE A 31 2.58 3.91 -4.96
C ILE A 31 1.82 4.31 -6.22
N ARG A 32 0.69 5.01 -6.04
CA ARG A 32 -0.07 5.61 -7.13
C ARG A 32 -0.79 6.87 -6.64
N GLY A 33 -0.94 7.85 -7.52
CA GLY A 33 -1.74 9.03 -7.20
C GLY A 33 -1.52 10.23 -8.10
N THR A 34 -2.21 11.31 -7.77
CA THR A 34 -2.19 12.57 -8.52
C THR A 34 -0.80 13.18 -8.54
N GLY A 35 -0.24 13.38 -9.74
CA GLY A 35 1.05 14.03 -9.94
C GLY A 35 2.27 13.19 -9.55
N ILE A 36 2.11 11.86 -9.43
CA ILE A 36 3.22 10.91 -9.26
C ILE A 36 3.09 9.79 -10.29
N LYS A 37 4.23 9.23 -10.70
CA LYS A 37 4.24 8.02 -11.52
C LYS A 37 3.95 6.82 -10.63
N GLU A 38 3.16 5.88 -11.13
CA GLU A 38 3.04 4.57 -10.49
C GLU A 38 4.41 3.90 -10.44
N GLU A 39 4.83 3.49 -9.24
CA GLU A 39 6.13 2.88 -9.00
C GLU A 39 6.00 1.77 -7.97
N THR A 40 6.58 0.61 -8.29
CA THR A 40 6.64 -0.56 -7.41
C THR A 40 8.07 -0.77 -6.94
N ARG A 41 8.26 -1.00 -5.63
CA ARG A 41 9.54 -1.33 -5.02
C ARG A 41 9.40 -2.50 -4.06
N SER A 42 10.48 -3.26 -3.91
CA SER A 42 10.59 -4.33 -2.93
C SER A 42 11.53 -3.91 -1.80
N PHE A 43 11.17 -4.29 -0.58
CA PHE A 43 11.96 -4.08 0.64
C PHE A 43 12.02 -5.38 1.42
N ASP A 44 13.07 -5.61 2.19
CA ASP A 44 13.12 -6.75 3.10
C ASP A 44 12.24 -6.52 4.34
N GLY A 45 11.91 -7.60 5.06
CA GLY A 45 11.06 -7.56 6.27
C GLY A 45 11.77 -7.13 7.56
N PHE A 46 12.97 -6.55 7.47
CA PHE A 46 13.73 -6.06 8.63
C PHE A 46 13.46 -4.58 8.89
N THR A 47 13.73 -4.11 10.11
CA THR A 47 13.41 -2.74 10.56
C THR A 47 13.95 -1.66 9.63
N GLU A 48 15.24 -1.69 9.30
CA GLU A 48 15.88 -0.65 8.47
C GLU A 48 15.24 -0.55 7.06
N PRO A 49 15.03 -1.65 6.31
CA PRO A 49 14.25 -1.61 5.06
C PRO A 49 12.81 -1.08 5.21
N ILE A 50 12.13 -1.35 6.32
CA ILE A 50 10.78 -0.81 6.58
C ILE A 50 10.85 0.70 6.83
N GLU A 51 11.87 1.20 7.51
CA GLU A 51 12.12 2.65 7.66
C GLU A 51 12.44 3.31 6.32
N GLN A 52 13.19 2.64 5.44
CA GLN A 52 13.44 3.12 4.08
C GLN A 52 12.14 3.16 3.24
N LEU A 53 11.26 2.17 3.41
CA LEU A 53 9.92 2.18 2.85
C LEU A 53 9.14 3.40 3.36
N ARG A 54 9.09 3.63 4.69
CA ARG A 54 8.45 4.81 5.29
C ARG A 54 8.94 6.11 4.65
N ASP A 55 10.26 6.29 4.59
CA ASP A 55 10.87 7.53 4.09
C ASP A 55 10.58 7.73 2.60
N TRP A 56 10.55 6.65 1.81
CA TRP A 56 10.15 6.70 0.41
C TRP A 56 8.67 7.09 0.24
N LEU A 57 7.76 6.55 1.07
CA LEU A 57 6.35 6.92 1.05
C LEU A 57 6.16 8.40 1.43
N LYS A 58 6.85 8.88 2.48
CA LYS A 58 6.84 10.30 2.89
C LYS A 58 7.32 11.22 1.77
N LYS A 59 8.44 10.87 1.11
CA LYS A 59 8.99 11.64 -0.01
C LYS A 59 7.98 11.80 -1.16
N ASN A 60 7.16 10.79 -1.40
CA ASN A 60 6.11 10.83 -2.43
C ASN A 60 4.79 11.44 -1.96
N LYS A 61 4.71 11.89 -0.70
CA LYS A 61 3.52 12.46 -0.06
C LYS A 61 2.34 11.48 -0.11
N ILE A 62 2.62 10.21 0.14
CA ILE A 62 1.58 9.20 0.34
C ILE A 62 0.86 9.52 1.64
N THR A 63 -0.46 9.37 1.66
CA THR A 63 -1.28 9.63 2.85
C THR A 63 -1.93 8.36 3.39
N HIS A 64 -2.24 7.40 2.53
CA HIS A 64 -2.91 6.16 2.88
C HIS A 64 -2.12 4.93 2.42
N VAL A 65 -2.11 3.89 3.25
CA VAL A 65 -1.43 2.63 2.96
C VAL A 65 -2.40 1.47 3.19
N ALA A 66 -2.71 0.72 2.13
CA ALA A 66 -3.40 -0.56 2.23
C ALA A 66 -2.37 -1.69 2.38
N MET A 67 -2.52 -2.53 3.41
CA MET A 67 -1.60 -3.62 3.71
C MET A 67 -2.32 -4.96 3.65
N GLU A 68 -1.86 -5.85 2.78
CA GLU A 68 -2.32 -7.22 2.68
C GLU A 68 -1.27 -8.17 3.28
N SER A 69 -1.71 -9.10 4.12
CA SER A 69 -0.86 -10.21 4.57
C SER A 69 -1.69 -11.43 4.92
N THR A 70 -1.18 -12.61 4.57
CA THR A 70 -1.75 -13.91 4.95
C THR A 70 -1.43 -14.32 6.40
N GLY A 71 -0.49 -13.63 7.07
CA GLY A 71 -0.03 -13.95 8.42
C GLY A 71 0.17 -12.71 9.31
N VAL A 72 0.87 -12.88 10.43
CA VAL A 72 1.11 -11.78 11.40
C VAL A 72 2.22 -10.81 10.98
N TYR A 73 2.80 -10.96 9.78
CA TYR A 73 3.96 -10.19 9.33
C TYR A 73 3.65 -8.71 9.08
N TRP A 74 2.38 -8.34 8.98
CA TRP A 74 1.97 -6.93 8.91
C TRP A 74 2.27 -6.14 10.19
N LYS A 75 2.37 -6.79 11.35
CA LYS A 75 2.55 -6.10 12.65
C LYS A 75 3.79 -5.21 12.72
N PRO A 76 5.01 -5.69 12.41
CA PRO A 76 6.20 -4.82 12.41
C PRO A 76 6.11 -3.68 11.39
N VAL A 77 5.46 -3.92 10.24
CA VAL A 77 5.25 -2.88 9.22
C VAL A 77 4.28 -1.82 9.72
N PHE A 78 3.15 -2.25 10.30
CA PHE A 78 2.15 -1.37 10.90
C PHE A 78 2.75 -0.48 11.99
N ASN A 79 3.47 -1.07 12.95
CA ASN A 79 4.07 -0.34 14.07
C ASN A 79 5.04 0.79 13.64
N ILE A 80 5.68 0.66 12.47
CA ILE A 80 6.62 1.67 11.95
C ILE A 80 5.90 2.74 11.12
N LEU A 81 4.78 2.38 10.48
CA LEU A 81 4.09 3.25 9.54
C LEU A 81 2.88 3.99 10.14
N GLU A 82 2.30 3.50 11.25
CA GLU A 82 1.02 4.01 11.78
C GLU A 82 1.07 5.47 12.26
N GLU A 83 2.24 5.98 12.65
CA GLU A 83 2.39 7.37 13.09
C GLU A 83 2.37 8.38 11.92
N GLU A 84 2.57 7.92 10.68
CA GLU A 84 2.82 8.77 9.52
C GLU A 84 1.74 8.64 8.43
N PHE A 85 0.96 7.55 8.44
CA PHE A 85 0.00 7.24 7.39
C PHE A 85 -1.30 6.66 7.96
N GLU A 86 -2.41 6.89 7.25
CA GLU A 86 -3.66 6.18 7.49
C GLU A 86 -3.55 4.76 6.94
N ILE A 87 -3.57 3.76 7.83
CA ILE A 87 -3.39 2.35 7.44
C ILE A 87 -4.72 1.62 7.34
N LEU A 88 -4.95 0.99 6.18
CA LEU A 88 -6.01 0.02 5.97
C LEU A 88 -5.41 -1.39 5.98
N LEU A 89 -5.62 -2.12 7.06
CA LEU A 89 -5.29 -3.54 7.11
C LEU A 89 -6.40 -4.35 6.41
N VAL A 90 -6.06 -4.95 5.28
CA VAL A 90 -7.03 -5.59 4.38
C VAL A 90 -6.86 -7.10 4.40
N ASN A 91 -7.97 -7.81 4.22
CA ASN A 91 -7.95 -9.27 4.22
C ASN A 91 -7.48 -9.80 2.85
N ALA A 92 -6.36 -10.52 2.86
CA ALA A 92 -5.78 -11.26 1.73
C ALA A 92 -6.79 -11.99 0.84
N ARG A 93 -7.83 -12.55 1.45
CA ARG A 93 -8.79 -13.39 0.75
C ARG A 93 -9.76 -12.58 -0.13
N HIS A 94 -9.92 -11.29 0.16
CA HIS A 94 -10.97 -10.44 -0.41
C HIS A 94 -10.41 -9.25 -1.21
N ILE A 95 -9.12 -9.27 -1.55
CA ILE A 95 -8.45 -8.33 -2.46
C ILE A 95 -8.20 -8.98 -3.83
#